data_AF-A0A7U9H639-F1
#
_entry.id   AF-A0A7U9H639-F1
#
_cell.length_a   1.000
_cell.length_b   1.000
_cell.length_c   1.000
_cell.angle_alpha   90.00
_cell.angle_beta   90.00
_cell.angle_gamma   90.00
#
_symmetry.space_group_name_H-M   'P 1'
#
loop_
_entity.id
_entity.type
_entity.pdbx_description
1 polymer ?
#
loop_
_entity_poly.entity_id
_entity_poly.type
_entity_poly.pdbx_seq_one_letter_code
_entity_poly.pdbx_strand_id
1 'polypeptide(L)'
;MDVLANIGSDIALMLLNGIAQKIKFVALQEHASDKINMVAENRGLTMAELEDRLAPDLGLDINGSLTLDFGSRQFTVGFDETLKPVVRDENDKVLKDLPKPNQSDDKTLSTDAVILFKQLKKDVRAIASQQITRLEQAMCQCRRWTAEQFRLFLVEHPLMCHLTRRLLWGVYNDENTLIACFRVAEDSTYSDAQDELFTLPAGNIGIPHVLEIPAESAAAFRQIYADYELLPPFQQLDRGSYRLADNERSAHELTRWQGRLCQAGRIVGLERRGWQRLEESGSVYAMRKSTPYGDLELETEPFSLIYGETGYGDLLPVESVKMTSPGERYSTQPSLTFSALDAITASELINDIESLFD
;
A
#
# COMPACT_ATOMS: atom_id res chain seq x y z
N MET A 1 13.91 18.33 -20.68
CA MET A 1 13.23 18.26 -19.37
C MET A 1 12.28 19.44 -19.19
N ASP A 2 12.71 20.68 -19.45
CA ASP A 2 11.82 21.86 -19.32
C ASP A 2 10.56 21.81 -20.18
N VAL A 3 10.64 21.25 -21.40
CA VAL A 3 9.46 21.06 -22.26
C VAL A 3 8.43 20.11 -21.62
N LEU A 4 8.87 19.00 -21.03
CA LEU A 4 7.97 18.06 -20.34
C LEU A 4 7.38 18.69 -19.08
N ALA A 5 8.18 19.44 -18.33
CA ALA A 5 7.73 20.16 -17.14
C ALA A 5 6.66 21.22 -17.50
N ASN A 6 6.82 21.90 -18.63
CA ASN A 6 5.84 22.87 -19.13
C ASN A 6 4.57 22.21 -19.68
N ILE A 7 4.65 20.98 -20.22
CA ILE A 7 3.45 20.21 -20.62
C ILE A 7 2.65 19.83 -19.38
N GLY A 8 3.32 19.41 -18.30
CA GLY A 8 2.71 19.19 -16.98
C GLY A 8 1.71 18.04 -16.89
N SER A 9 1.44 17.29 -17.96
CA SER A 9 0.50 16.17 -17.96
C SER A 9 0.99 14.98 -17.15
N ASP A 10 0.10 14.04 -16.82
CA ASP A 10 0.46 12.79 -16.13
C ASP A 10 1.50 11.99 -16.93
N ILE A 11 1.34 11.92 -18.25
CA ILE A 11 2.31 11.32 -19.16
C ILE A 11 3.65 12.06 -19.10
N ALA A 12 3.65 13.39 -19.05
CA ALA A 12 4.89 14.16 -18.98
C ALA A 12 5.64 13.95 -17.65
N LEU A 13 4.91 13.83 -16.53
CA LEU A 13 5.47 13.46 -15.22
C LEU A 13 6.09 12.07 -15.23
N MET A 14 5.39 11.07 -15.77
CA MET A 14 5.90 9.70 -15.91
C MET A 14 7.18 9.67 -16.76
N LEU A 15 7.19 10.39 -17.89
CA LEU A 15 8.37 10.50 -18.76
C LEU A 15 9.54 11.21 -18.06
N LEU A 16 9.28 12.28 -17.30
CA LEU A 16 10.31 12.96 -16.50
C LEU A 16 10.91 12.04 -15.45
N ASN A 17 10.09 11.26 -14.75
CA ASN A 17 10.55 10.28 -13.78
C ASN A 17 11.37 9.16 -14.43
N GLY A 18 10.90 8.63 -15.57
CA GLY A 18 11.63 7.63 -16.34
C GLY A 18 12.99 8.13 -16.82
N ILE A 19 13.09 9.42 -17.18
CA ILE A 19 14.37 10.08 -17.50
C ILE A 19 15.25 10.17 -16.23
N ALA A 20 14.69 10.63 -15.11
CA ALA A 20 15.40 10.79 -13.84
C ALA A 20 16.04 9.47 -13.39
N GLN A 21 15.33 8.36 -13.50
CA GLN A 21 15.81 7.03 -13.10
C GLN A 21 16.90 6.46 -14.01
N LYS A 22 16.92 6.84 -15.29
CA LYS A 22 17.89 6.30 -16.29
C LYS A 22 19.19 7.10 -16.37
N ILE A 23 19.19 8.36 -15.93
CA ILE A 23 20.38 9.23 -15.97
C ILE A 23 21.36 8.83 -14.87
N LYS A 24 22.67 8.78 -15.19
CA LYS A 24 23.75 8.49 -14.22
C LYS A 24 24.42 9.73 -13.60
N PHE A 25 24.12 10.92 -14.12
CA PHE A 25 24.76 12.17 -13.71
C PHE A 25 23.92 12.89 -12.64
N VAL A 26 24.49 13.06 -11.45
CA VAL A 26 23.79 13.54 -10.24
C VAL A 26 23.09 14.89 -10.47
N ALA A 27 23.76 15.89 -11.03
CA ALA A 27 23.15 17.20 -11.21
C ALA A 27 21.96 17.19 -12.20
N LEU A 28 21.93 16.23 -13.14
CA LEU A 28 20.80 16.06 -14.05
C LEU A 28 19.64 15.29 -13.38
N GLN A 29 19.95 14.41 -12.41
CA GLN A 29 18.92 13.79 -11.56
C GLN A 29 18.28 14.83 -10.65
N GLU A 30 19.09 15.68 -9.99
CA GLU A 30 18.60 16.78 -9.14
C GLU A 30 17.71 17.73 -9.95
N HIS A 31 18.15 18.14 -11.14
CA HIS A 31 17.34 18.97 -12.02
C HIS A 31 16.03 18.29 -12.45
N ALA A 32 16.01 16.97 -12.65
CA ALA A 32 14.77 16.26 -12.95
C ALA A 32 13.83 16.22 -11.74
N SER A 33 14.36 15.97 -10.54
CA SER A 33 13.61 15.99 -9.27
C SER A 33 13.00 17.36 -9.00
N ASP A 34 13.75 18.45 -9.19
CA ASP A 34 13.26 19.82 -9.04
C ASP A 34 12.07 20.10 -9.97
N LYS A 35 12.15 19.61 -11.22
CA LYS A 35 11.06 19.76 -12.18
C LYS A 35 9.84 18.93 -11.82
N ILE A 36 10.02 17.72 -11.28
CA ILE A 36 8.92 16.88 -10.78
C ILE A 36 8.21 17.59 -9.63
N ASN A 37 8.96 18.12 -8.67
CA ASN A 37 8.40 18.86 -7.52
C ASN A 37 7.64 20.12 -7.99
N MET A 38 8.23 20.90 -8.90
CA MET A 38 7.57 22.08 -9.48
C MET A 38 6.25 21.72 -10.18
N VAL A 39 6.22 20.63 -10.95
CA VAL A 39 4.99 20.19 -11.63
C VAL A 39 3.96 19.69 -10.61
N ALA A 40 4.38 18.99 -9.55
CA ALA A 40 3.49 18.55 -8.49
C ALA A 40 2.84 19.73 -7.76
N GLU A 41 3.64 20.73 -7.39
CA GLU A 41 3.17 21.97 -6.75
C GLU A 41 2.21 22.75 -7.65
N ASN A 42 2.58 22.96 -8.93
CA ASN A 42 1.74 23.69 -9.89
C ASN A 42 0.39 23.02 -10.14
N ARG A 43 0.31 21.70 -9.94
CA ARG A 43 -0.92 20.92 -10.11
C ARG A 43 -1.65 20.64 -8.80
N GLY A 44 -1.10 21.08 -7.67
CA GLY A 44 -1.65 20.78 -6.35
C GLY A 44 -1.74 19.28 -6.06
N LEU A 45 -0.84 18.47 -6.64
CA LEU A 45 -0.84 17.03 -6.42
C LEU A 45 -0.49 16.73 -4.97
N THR A 46 -1.28 15.89 -4.33
CA THR A 46 -0.91 15.31 -3.04
C THR A 46 0.31 14.39 -3.21
N MET A 47 1.04 14.14 -2.11
CA MET A 47 2.16 13.20 -2.13
C MET A 47 1.72 11.82 -2.65
N ALA A 48 0.55 11.34 -2.22
CA ALA A 48 0.01 10.07 -2.67
C ALA A 48 -0.28 10.05 -4.18
N GLU A 49 -0.86 11.13 -4.72
CA GLU A 49 -1.10 11.25 -6.16
C GLU A 49 0.18 11.33 -6.98
N LEU A 50 1.21 12.01 -6.44
CA LEU A 50 2.51 12.07 -7.08
C LEU A 50 3.15 10.69 -7.10
N GLU A 51 3.16 9.97 -5.99
CA GLU A 51 3.74 8.63 -5.90
C GLU A 51 3.04 7.60 -6.81
N ASP A 52 1.73 7.73 -7.07
CA ASP A 52 1.03 6.89 -8.07
C ASP A 52 1.58 7.11 -9.49
N ARG A 53 1.96 8.35 -9.81
CA ARG A 53 2.52 8.74 -11.12
C ARG A 53 4.01 8.40 -11.26
N LEU A 54 4.70 8.28 -10.13
CA LEU A 54 6.15 8.05 -10.09
C LEU A 54 6.53 6.58 -9.83
N ALA A 55 5.55 5.68 -9.73
CA ALA A 55 5.83 4.26 -9.63
C ALA A 55 6.72 3.80 -10.82
N PRO A 56 7.84 3.10 -10.56
CA PRO A 56 8.74 2.67 -11.62
C PRO A 56 8.17 1.46 -12.39
N ASP A 57 8.35 1.45 -13.71
CA ASP A 57 8.02 0.30 -14.56
C ASP A 57 9.02 -0.87 -14.42
N LEU A 58 10.21 -0.61 -13.86
CA LEU A 58 11.32 -1.56 -13.71
C LEU A 58 11.77 -2.23 -15.01
N GLY A 59 11.53 -1.58 -16.16
CA GLY A 59 11.81 -2.14 -17.47
C GLY A 59 10.91 -3.32 -17.86
N LEU A 60 9.78 -3.49 -17.18
CA LEU A 60 8.75 -4.45 -17.53
C LEU A 60 8.03 -4.03 -18.81
N ASP A 61 7.57 -5.02 -19.57
CA ASP A 61 6.72 -4.80 -20.73
C ASP A 61 5.28 -4.46 -20.33
N ILE A 62 4.42 -4.22 -21.33
CA ILE A 62 3.01 -3.88 -21.11
C ILE A 62 2.20 -4.98 -20.40
N ASN A 63 2.66 -6.22 -20.45
CA ASN A 63 2.05 -7.34 -19.74
C ASN A 63 2.58 -7.46 -18.30
N GLY A 64 3.45 -6.54 -17.87
CA GLY A 64 4.10 -6.57 -16.57
C GLY A 64 5.16 -7.67 -16.44
N SER A 65 5.75 -8.10 -17.55
CA SER A 65 6.76 -9.16 -17.60
C SER A 65 8.13 -8.65 -18.02
N LEU A 66 9.19 -9.38 -17.67
CA LEU A 66 10.54 -9.13 -18.17
C LEU A 66 11.08 -10.39 -18.83
N THR A 67 11.54 -10.28 -20.08
CA THR A 67 12.23 -11.37 -20.78
C THR A 67 13.74 -11.28 -20.51
N LEU A 68 14.31 -12.40 -20.05
CA LEU A 68 15.72 -12.60 -19.80
C LEU A 68 16.30 -13.52 -20.87
N ASP A 69 17.05 -12.95 -21.79
CA ASP A 69 17.58 -13.66 -22.96
C ASP A 69 18.94 -14.30 -22.67
N PHE A 70 19.06 -15.61 -22.88
CA PHE A 70 20.31 -16.36 -22.79
C PHE A 70 20.76 -16.83 -24.19
N GLY A 71 20.10 -16.39 -25.27
CA GLY A 71 20.35 -16.79 -26.65
C GLY A 71 19.55 -18.04 -27.02
N SER A 72 20.05 -19.23 -26.65
CA SER A 72 19.36 -20.51 -26.95
C SER A 72 18.20 -20.83 -26.01
N ARG A 73 18.11 -20.10 -24.89
CA ARG A 73 17.05 -20.22 -23.89
C ARG A 73 16.56 -18.83 -23.53
N GLN A 74 15.28 -18.71 -23.23
CA GLN A 74 14.69 -17.50 -22.67
C GLN A 74 13.92 -17.81 -21.39
N PHE A 75 13.89 -16.84 -20.49
CA PHE A 75 13.13 -16.92 -19.25
C PHE A 75 12.26 -15.69 -19.10
N THR A 76 11.03 -15.89 -18.64
CA THR A 76 10.09 -14.79 -18.38
C THR A 76 9.95 -14.59 -16.89
N VAL A 77 10.08 -13.34 -16.45
CA VAL A 77 9.88 -12.93 -15.07
C VAL A 77 8.51 -12.27 -14.94
N GLY A 78 7.68 -12.79 -14.04
CA GLY A 78 6.45 -12.16 -13.55
C GLY A 78 6.52 -11.96 -12.03
N PHE A 79 5.37 -11.77 -11.37
CA PHE A 79 5.32 -11.47 -9.94
C PHE A 79 4.18 -12.17 -9.20
N ASP A 80 4.44 -12.51 -7.94
CA ASP A 80 3.44 -13.02 -7.00
C ASP A 80 2.62 -11.90 -6.34
N GLU A 81 1.75 -12.25 -5.39
CA GLU A 81 0.90 -11.33 -4.64
C GLU A 81 1.64 -10.28 -3.82
N THR A 82 2.90 -10.54 -3.49
CA THR A 82 3.76 -9.62 -2.74
C THR A 82 4.79 -8.90 -3.63
N LEU A 83 4.58 -8.95 -4.95
CA LEU A 83 5.53 -8.47 -5.96
C LEU A 83 6.93 -9.12 -5.84
N LYS A 84 7.03 -10.37 -5.38
CA LYS A 84 8.28 -11.12 -5.50
C LYS A 84 8.40 -11.66 -6.93
N PRO A 85 9.59 -11.53 -7.56
CA PRO A 85 9.81 -12.05 -8.90
C PRO A 85 9.65 -13.57 -8.98
N VAL A 86 8.89 -14.03 -9.96
CA VAL A 86 8.70 -15.45 -10.31
C VAL A 86 9.29 -15.68 -11.70
N VAL A 87 10.19 -16.64 -11.82
CA VAL A 87 10.85 -16.97 -13.11
C VAL A 87 10.17 -18.18 -13.74
N ARG A 88 9.89 -18.11 -15.03
CA ARG A 88 9.36 -19.21 -15.84
C ARG A 88 10.29 -19.53 -17.01
N ASP A 89 10.33 -20.80 -17.41
CA ASP A 89 10.99 -21.22 -18.65
C ASP A 89 10.06 -21.06 -19.88
N GLU A 90 10.57 -21.43 -21.04
CA GLU A 90 9.85 -21.34 -22.33
C GLU A 90 8.58 -22.20 -22.41
N ASN A 91 8.41 -23.16 -21.50
CA ASN A 91 7.21 -24.00 -21.40
C ASN A 91 6.27 -23.50 -20.29
N ASP A 92 6.44 -22.24 -19.85
CA ASP A 92 5.70 -21.59 -18.76
C ASP A 92 5.88 -22.25 -17.38
N LYS A 93 6.88 -23.14 -17.22
CA LYS A 93 7.12 -23.81 -15.96
C LYS A 93 7.80 -22.88 -14.97
N VAL A 94 7.19 -22.70 -13.79
CA VAL A 94 7.76 -21.94 -12.68
C VAL A 94 9.04 -22.60 -12.16
N LEU A 95 10.10 -21.80 -12.04
CA LEU A 95 11.42 -22.18 -11.55
C LEU A 95 11.67 -21.60 -10.15
N LYS A 96 12.53 -22.28 -9.38
CA LYS A 96 12.90 -21.82 -8.02
C LYS A 96 13.76 -20.54 -8.02
N ASP A 97 14.56 -20.33 -9.06
CA ASP A 97 15.36 -19.14 -9.30
C ASP A 97 15.77 -19.12 -10.78
N LEU A 98 16.37 -18.03 -11.23
CA LEU A 98 16.96 -17.94 -12.57
C LEU A 98 18.09 -18.98 -12.73
N PRO A 99 18.04 -19.87 -13.75
CA PRO A 99 19.09 -20.84 -13.98
C PRO A 99 20.44 -20.18 -14.24
N LYS A 100 21.52 -20.85 -13.81
CA LYS A 100 22.87 -20.41 -14.16
C LYS A 100 23.11 -20.55 -15.67
N PRO A 101 23.89 -19.64 -16.27
CA PRO A 101 24.37 -19.83 -17.64
C PRO A 101 25.11 -21.16 -17.80
N ASN A 102 24.92 -21.82 -18.93
CA ASN A 102 25.53 -23.09 -19.31
C ASN A 102 26.28 -22.95 -20.66
N GLN A 103 26.78 -24.07 -21.20
CA GLN A 103 27.60 -24.07 -22.42
C GLN A 103 26.82 -23.77 -23.71
N SER A 104 25.50 -23.97 -23.72
CA SER A 104 24.65 -23.68 -24.89
C SER A 104 24.19 -22.23 -24.96
N ASP A 105 24.38 -21.46 -23.89
CA ASP A 105 23.93 -20.07 -23.82
C ASP A 105 24.95 -19.11 -24.45
N ASP A 106 24.46 -17.98 -24.95
CA ASP A 106 25.31 -16.86 -25.29
C ASP A 106 25.88 -16.24 -24.01
N LYS A 107 27.22 -16.12 -23.96
CA LYS A 107 27.93 -15.68 -22.76
C LYS A 107 27.59 -14.23 -22.38
N THR A 108 27.39 -13.35 -23.35
CA THR A 108 27.11 -11.93 -23.11
C THR A 108 25.67 -11.76 -22.66
N LEU A 109 24.71 -12.30 -23.42
CA LEU A 109 23.28 -12.19 -23.12
C LEU A 109 22.95 -12.79 -21.75
N SER A 110 23.45 -13.99 -21.46
CA SER A 110 23.22 -14.64 -20.17
C SER A 110 23.85 -13.89 -18.99
N THR A 111 25.01 -13.23 -19.19
CA THR A 111 25.63 -12.39 -18.15
C THR A 111 24.79 -11.15 -17.87
N ASP A 112 24.34 -10.47 -18.93
CA ASP A 112 23.51 -9.27 -18.82
C ASP A 112 22.16 -9.58 -18.18
N ALA A 113 21.53 -10.71 -18.56
CA ALA A 113 20.28 -11.18 -17.98
C ALA A 113 20.41 -11.48 -16.48
N VAL A 114 21.50 -12.12 -16.03
CA VAL A 114 21.76 -12.37 -14.61
C VAL A 114 21.95 -11.06 -13.82
N ILE A 115 22.67 -10.10 -14.39
CA ILE A 115 22.86 -8.76 -13.77
C ILE A 115 21.52 -8.04 -13.66
N LEU A 116 20.75 -8.00 -14.74
CA LEU A 116 19.44 -7.37 -14.81
C LEU A 116 18.47 -7.96 -13.79
N PHE A 117 18.39 -9.29 -13.72
CA PHE A 117 17.52 -9.96 -12.75
C PHE A 117 17.93 -9.71 -11.30
N LYS A 118 19.24 -9.66 -11.01
CA LYS A 118 19.74 -9.31 -9.68
C LYS A 118 19.35 -7.88 -9.29
N GLN A 119 19.42 -6.95 -10.22
CA GLN A 119 19.01 -5.56 -10.01
C GLN A 119 17.49 -5.46 -9.80
N LEU A 120 16.69 -6.13 -10.64
CA LEU A 120 15.24 -6.21 -10.48
C LEU A 120 14.83 -6.72 -9.10
N LYS A 121 15.43 -7.83 -8.63
CA LYS A 121 15.17 -8.37 -7.28
C LYS A 121 15.46 -7.37 -6.16
N LYS A 122 16.47 -6.53 -6.33
CA LYS A 122 16.83 -5.50 -5.34
C LYS A 122 15.82 -4.37 -5.34
N ASP A 123 15.51 -3.85 -6.53
CA ASP A 123 14.67 -2.67 -6.67
C ASP A 123 13.23 -2.98 -6.26
N VAL A 124 12.67 -4.07 -6.78
CA VAL A 124 11.26 -4.42 -6.50
C VAL A 124 11.01 -4.67 -5.02
N ARG A 125 12.00 -5.16 -4.25
CA ARG A 125 11.80 -5.42 -2.82
C ARG A 125 11.40 -4.17 -2.03
N ALA A 126 12.05 -3.05 -2.29
CA ALA A 126 11.75 -1.80 -1.61
C ALA A 126 10.41 -1.23 -2.08
N ILE A 127 10.18 -1.26 -3.40
CA ILE A 127 8.98 -0.73 -4.04
C ILE A 127 7.74 -1.52 -3.61
N ALA A 128 7.83 -2.85 -3.59
CA ALA A 128 6.73 -3.75 -3.25
C ALA A 128 6.13 -3.40 -1.89
N SER A 129 6.96 -3.34 -0.84
CA SER A 129 6.48 -3.01 0.50
C SER A 129 5.82 -1.64 0.55
N GLN A 130 6.40 -0.64 -0.11
CA GLN A 130 5.83 0.71 -0.15
C GLN A 130 4.47 0.72 -0.87
N GLN A 131 4.36 0.08 -2.03
CA GLN A 131 3.14 0.08 -2.83
C GLN A 131 2.00 -0.69 -2.15
N ILE A 132 2.31 -1.82 -1.50
CA ILE A 132 1.34 -2.59 -0.72
C ILE A 132 0.82 -1.76 0.46
N THR A 133 1.71 -1.15 1.26
CA THR A 133 1.31 -0.26 2.37
C THR A 133 0.44 0.91 1.88
N ARG A 134 0.78 1.51 0.73
CA ARG A 134 0.03 2.63 0.18
C ARG A 134 -1.37 2.25 -0.29
N LEU A 135 -1.55 1.08 -0.90
CA LEU A 135 -2.87 0.59 -1.30
C LEU A 135 -3.72 0.20 -0.08
N GLU A 136 -3.12 -0.39 0.95
CA GLU A 136 -3.81 -0.66 2.22
C GLU A 136 -4.26 0.66 2.88
N GLN A 137 -3.37 1.65 2.96
CA GLN A 137 -3.72 2.98 3.48
C GLN A 137 -4.81 3.66 2.63
N ALA A 138 -4.79 3.49 1.31
CA ALA A 138 -5.82 4.02 0.43
C ALA A 138 -7.21 3.43 0.73
N MET A 139 -7.28 2.14 1.07
CA MET A 139 -8.52 1.51 1.56
C MET A 139 -8.96 2.13 2.89
N CYS A 140 -8.08 2.18 3.89
CA CYS A 140 -8.41 2.68 5.23
C CYS A 140 -8.80 4.18 5.24
N GLN A 141 -8.19 4.98 4.37
CA GLN A 141 -8.44 6.43 4.25
C GLN A 141 -9.52 6.76 3.23
N CYS A 142 -10.19 5.74 2.66
CA CYS A 142 -11.20 5.92 1.63
C CYS A 142 -10.73 6.76 0.43
N ARG A 143 -9.45 6.61 0.03
CA ARG A 143 -8.91 7.31 -1.14
C ARG A 143 -9.58 6.80 -2.41
N ARG A 144 -9.77 7.71 -3.36
CA ARG A 144 -10.42 7.45 -4.64
C ARG A 144 -9.55 7.91 -5.80
N TRP A 145 -9.77 7.28 -6.94
CA TRP A 145 -9.18 7.62 -8.22
C TRP A 145 -10.29 7.90 -9.22
N THR A 146 -10.03 8.75 -10.20
CA THR A 146 -10.90 8.76 -11.39
C THR A 146 -10.73 7.45 -12.16
N ALA A 147 -11.72 7.07 -12.98
CA ALA A 147 -11.60 5.89 -13.83
C ALA A 147 -10.37 5.94 -14.76
N GLU A 148 -10.00 7.13 -15.24
CA GLU A 148 -8.80 7.33 -16.05
C GLU A 148 -7.51 7.07 -15.26
N GLN A 149 -7.41 7.62 -14.04
CA GLN A 149 -6.25 7.41 -13.17
C GLN A 149 -6.13 5.94 -12.75
N PHE A 150 -7.25 5.30 -12.41
CA PHE A 150 -7.29 3.88 -12.11
C PHE A 150 -6.77 3.04 -13.27
N ARG A 151 -7.23 3.31 -14.49
CA ARG A 151 -6.74 2.62 -15.68
C ARG A 151 -5.23 2.85 -15.89
N LEU A 152 -4.78 4.10 -15.87
CA LEU A 152 -3.41 4.47 -16.23
C LEU A 152 -2.36 4.04 -15.19
N PHE A 153 -2.65 4.20 -13.90
CA PHE A 153 -1.65 4.01 -12.84
C PHE A 153 -1.74 2.64 -12.14
N LEU A 154 -2.84 1.92 -12.34
CA LEU A 154 -3.07 0.64 -11.67
C LEU A 154 -3.24 -0.48 -12.69
N VAL A 155 -4.26 -0.42 -13.55
CA VAL A 155 -4.57 -1.51 -14.49
C VAL A 155 -3.51 -1.69 -15.57
N GLU A 156 -3.10 -0.60 -16.23
CA GLU A 156 -2.16 -0.62 -17.36
C GLU A 156 -0.70 -0.46 -16.93
N HIS A 157 -0.46 -0.17 -15.66
CA HIS A 157 0.89 0.04 -15.18
C HIS A 157 1.63 -1.31 -15.08
N PRO A 158 2.83 -1.47 -15.67
CA PRO A 158 3.54 -2.75 -15.75
C PRO A 158 3.76 -3.47 -14.42
N LEU A 159 4.14 -2.75 -13.37
CA LEU A 159 4.30 -3.32 -12.03
C LEU A 159 2.99 -3.39 -11.22
N MET A 160 2.23 -2.28 -11.16
CA MET A 160 1.05 -2.19 -10.28
C MET A 160 -0.10 -3.11 -10.71
N CYS A 161 -0.20 -3.48 -11.99
CA CYS A 161 -1.25 -4.37 -12.48
C CYS A 161 -1.31 -5.70 -11.71
N HIS A 162 -0.15 -6.20 -11.24
CA HIS A 162 -0.06 -7.41 -10.42
C HIS A 162 -0.79 -7.25 -9.08
N LEU A 163 -0.66 -6.11 -8.41
CA LEU A 163 -1.39 -5.83 -7.18
C LEU A 163 -2.87 -5.55 -7.47
N THR A 164 -3.15 -4.82 -8.53
CA THR A 164 -4.52 -4.44 -8.92
C THR A 164 -5.41 -5.64 -9.20
N ARG A 165 -4.90 -6.67 -9.88
CA ARG A 165 -5.63 -7.93 -10.17
C ARG A 165 -5.96 -8.76 -8.93
N ARG A 166 -5.28 -8.51 -7.82
CA ARG A 166 -5.41 -9.27 -6.56
C ARG A 166 -6.19 -8.52 -5.49
N LEU A 167 -6.78 -7.37 -5.84
CA LEU A 167 -7.56 -6.53 -4.95
C LEU A 167 -8.98 -6.40 -5.49
N LEU A 168 -9.95 -6.40 -4.59
CA LEU A 168 -11.31 -6.07 -4.93
C LEU A 168 -11.40 -4.55 -5.07
N TRP A 169 -12.11 -4.08 -6.08
CA TRP A 169 -12.32 -2.67 -6.35
C TRP A 169 -13.80 -2.32 -6.24
N GLY A 170 -14.06 -1.05 -5.97
CA GLY A 170 -15.38 -0.49 -5.77
C GLY A 170 -15.56 0.75 -6.63
N VAL A 171 -16.77 0.94 -7.15
CA VAL A 171 -17.19 2.18 -7.81
C VAL A 171 -18.01 3.00 -6.83
N TYR A 172 -17.71 4.28 -6.73
CA TYR A 172 -18.26 5.21 -5.76
C TYR A 172 -18.92 6.40 -6.44
N ASN A 173 -20.04 6.86 -5.88
CA ASN A 173 -20.67 8.11 -6.29
C ASN A 173 -19.93 9.33 -5.70
N ASP A 174 -20.41 10.53 -6.02
CA ASP A 174 -19.84 11.80 -5.51
C ASP A 174 -19.98 11.96 -3.97
N GLU A 175 -20.91 11.23 -3.36
CA GLU A 175 -21.13 11.18 -1.90
C GLU A 175 -20.25 10.11 -1.23
N ASN A 176 -19.29 9.54 -1.96
CA ASN A 176 -18.39 8.48 -1.51
C ASN A 176 -19.10 7.20 -1.02
N THR A 177 -20.29 6.91 -1.57
CA THR A 177 -21.05 5.70 -1.30
C THR A 177 -20.73 4.63 -2.35
N LEU A 178 -20.47 3.41 -1.89
CA LEU A 178 -20.19 2.25 -2.75
C LEU A 178 -21.44 1.89 -3.59
N ILE A 179 -21.28 1.88 -4.91
CA ILE A 179 -22.31 1.54 -5.90
C ILE A 179 -22.21 0.07 -6.30
N ALA A 180 -21.00 -0.39 -6.61
CA ALA A 180 -20.74 -1.73 -7.12
C ALA A 180 -19.31 -2.17 -6.81
N CYS A 181 -19.10 -3.48 -6.71
CA CYS A 181 -17.78 -4.09 -6.57
C CYS A 181 -17.40 -4.84 -7.85
N PHE A 182 -16.11 -4.87 -8.17
CA PHE A 182 -15.57 -5.59 -9.32
C PHE A 182 -14.11 -5.99 -9.09
N ARG A 183 -13.64 -6.99 -9.82
CA ARG A 183 -12.22 -7.38 -9.88
C ARG A 183 -11.63 -7.05 -11.25
N VAL A 184 -10.30 -7.02 -11.33
CA VAL A 184 -9.57 -6.96 -12.61
C VAL A 184 -9.04 -8.34 -12.95
N ALA A 185 -9.39 -8.87 -14.11
CA ALA A 185 -8.94 -10.17 -14.59
C ALA A 185 -7.52 -10.10 -15.20
N GLU A 186 -6.96 -11.26 -15.55
CA GLU A 186 -5.60 -11.37 -16.11
C GLU A 186 -5.46 -10.65 -17.46
N ASP A 187 -6.50 -10.66 -18.28
CA ASP A 187 -6.59 -9.95 -19.56
C ASP A 187 -6.94 -8.46 -19.39
N SER A 188 -6.93 -7.95 -18.15
CA SER A 188 -7.27 -6.59 -17.77
C SER A 188 -8.73 -6.18 -18.01
N THR A 189 -9.62 -7.15 -18.29
CA THR A 189 -11.07 -6.93 -18.23
C THR A 189 -11.56 -6.86 -16.79
N TYR A 190 -12.80 -6.43 -16.59
CA TYR A 190 -13.42 -6.37 -15.27
C TYR A 190 -14.51 -7.43 -15.14
N SER A 191 -14.65 -8.03 -13.96
CA SER A 191 -15.77 -8.91 -13.66
C SER A 191 -16.40 -8.65 -12.30
N ASP A 192 -17.68 -8.99 -12.18
CA ASP A 192 -18.49 -8.77 -10.98
C ASP A 192 -18.50 -9.99 -10.03
N ALA A 193 -19.43 -10.00 -9.08
CA ALA A 193 -19.58 -11.06 -8.09
C ALA A 193 -20.10 -12.40 -8.67
N GLN A 194 -20.63 -12.38 -9.90
CA GLN A 194 -21.05 -13.56 -10.65
C GLN A 194 -19.95 -14.03 -11.62
N ASP A 195 -18.80 -13.37 -11.59
CA ASP A 195 -17.70 -13.51 -12.53
C ASP A 195 -18.10 -13.22 -14.00
N GLU A 196 -19.10 -12.36 -14.18
CA GLU A 196 -19.55 -11.91 -15.49
C GLU A 196 -18.87 -10.59 -15.87
N LEU A 197 -18.80 -10.31 -17.18
CA LEU A 197 -18.16 -9.10 -17.71
C LEU A 197 -18.80 -7.84 -17.10
N PHE A 198 -17.98 -7.05 -16.42
CA PHE A 198 -18.40 -5.82 -15.76
C PHE A 198 -18.00 -4.59 -16.58
N THR A 199 -18.97 -3.71 -16.86
CA THR A 199 -18.70 -2.41 -17.48
C THR A 199 -18.69 -1.34 -16.40
N LEU A 200 -17.59 -0.58 -16.29
CA LEU A 200 -17.48 0.49 -15.29
C LEU A 200 -18.59 1.55 -15.51
N PRO A 201 -19.49 1.77 -14.53
CA PRO A 201 -20.38 2.92 -14.55
C PRO A 201 -19.61 4.20 -14.24
N ALA A 202 -20.26 5.35 -14.42
CA ALA A 202 -19.70 6.63 -14.00
C ALA A 202 -19.51 6.67 -12.48
N GLY A 203 -18.35 7.14 -12.05
CA GLY A 203 -18.00 7.25 -10.64
C GLY A 203 -16.49 7.26 -10.43
N ASN A 204 -16.11 7.37 -9.16
CA ASN A 204 -14.72 7.22 -8.76
C ASN A 204 -14.46 5.77 -8.36
N ILE A 205 -13.22 5.32 -8.54
CA ILE A 205 -12.78 3.97 -8.20
C ILE A 205 -12.05 4.01 -6.87
N GLY A 206 -12.23 3.00 -6.04
CA GLY A 206 -11.55 2.87 -4.75
C GLY A 206 -11.39 1.41 -4.34
N ILE A 207 -10.62 1.19 -3.29
CA ILE A 207 -10.53 -0.12 -2.64
C ILE A 207 -11.57 -0.13 -1.51
N PRO A 208 -12.64 -0.94 -1.60
CA PRO A 208 -13.66 -0.95 -0.59
C PRO A 208 -13.16 -1.59 0.69
N HIS A 209 -13.49 -0.95 1.80
CA HIS A 209 -13.32 -1.52 3.12
C HIS A 209 -14.42 -2.56 3.35
N VAL A 210 -14.13 -3.65 4.09
CA VAL A 210 -15.09 -4.75 4.32
C VAL A 210 -16.42 -4.30 4.92
N LEU A 211 -16.42 -3.20 5.68
CA LEU A 211 -17.62 -2.60 6.28
C LEU A 211 -18.58 -1.99 5.25
N GLU A 212 -18.10 -1.65 4.06
CA GLU A 212 -18.90 -1.06 2.99
C GLU A 212 -19.53 -2.15 2.10
N ILE A 213 -18.94 -3.35 2.08
CA ILE A 213 -19.29 -4.41 1.14
C ILE A 213 -20.49 -5.22 1.68
N PRO A 214 -21.56 -5.42 0.88
CA PRO A 214 -22.63 -6.33 1.24
C PRO A 214 -22.11 -7.74 1.53
N ALA A 215 -22.63 -8.40 2.56
CA ALA A 215 -22.13 -9.71 3.01
C ALA A 215 -22.17 -10.78 1.89
N GLU A 216 -23.21 -10.75 1.05
CA GLU A 216 -23.36 -11.63 -0.12
C GLU A 216 -22.25 -11.39 -1.14
N SER A 217 -22.00 -10.14 -1.52
CA SER A 217 -20.92 -9.77 -2.44
C SER A 217 -19.55 -10.15 -1.87
N ALA A 218 -19.31 -9.89 -0.58
CA ALA A 218 -18.06 -10.28 0.07
C ALA A 218 -17.86 -11.81 0.05
N ALA A 219 -18.91 -12.60 0.27
CA ALA A 219 -18.83 -14.05 0.19
C ALA A 219 -18.56 -14.54 -1.24
N ALA A 220 -19.23 -13.97 -2.24
CA ALA A 220 -19.02 -14.31 -3.65
C ALA A 220 -17.58 -14.02 -4.11
N PHE A 221 -17.05 -12.83 -3.82
CA PHE A 221 -15.66 -12.51 -4.17
C PHE A 221 -14.63 -13.34 -3.41
N ARG A 222 -14.88 -13.72 -2.14
CA ARG A 222 -14.00 -14.68 -1.43
C ARG A 222 -13.94 -16.02 -2.17
N GLN A 223 -15.08 -16.51 -2.66
CA GLN A 223 -15.13 -17.75 -3.44
C GLN A 223 -14.34 -17.62 -4.75
N ILE A 224 -14.54 -16.53 -5.50
CA ILE A 224 -13.79 -16.26 -6.73
C ILE A 224 -12.28 -16.23 -6.43
N TYR A 225 -11.86 -15.56 -5.36
CA TYR A 225 -10.44 -15.44 -5.02
C TYR A 225 -9.84 -16.80 -4.63
N ALA A 226 -10.61 -17.65 -3.95
CA ALA A 226 -10.19 -19.02 -3.66
C ALA A 226 -10.09 -19.87 -4.94
N ASP A 227 -11.07 -19.78 -5.85
CA ASP A 227 -11.13 -20.57 -7.08
C ASP A 227 -9.98 -20.24 -8.05
N TYR A 228 -9.60 -18.96 -8.11
CA TYR A 228 -8.47 -18.48 -8.93
C TYR A 228 -7.13 -18.45 -8.16
N GLU A 229 -7.08 -18.92 -6.92
CA GLU A 229 -5.91 -18.87 -6.03
C GLU A 229 -5.30 -17.45 -5.92
N LEU A 230 -6.15 -16.43 -5.94
CA LEU A 230 -5.77 -15.02 -5.83
C LEU A 230 -5.58 -14.63 -4.38
N LEU A 231 -4.32 -14.57 -3.96
CA LEU A 231 -3.95 -14.05 -2.65
C LEU A 231 -3.92 -12.52 -2.68
N PRO A 232 -4.69 -11.82 -1.85
CA PRO A 232 -4.60 -10.37 -1.76
C PRO A 232 -3.30 -9.95 -1.05
N PRO A 233 -2.69 -8.81 -1.45
CA PRO A 233 -1.42 -8.34 -0.86
C PRO A 233 -1.52 -7.91 0.61
N PHE A 234 -2.74 -7.67 1.11
CA PHE A 234 -3.07 -7.37 2.49
C PHE A 234 -4.49 -7.88 2.80
N GLN A 235 -4.84 -7.95 4.09
CA GLN A 235 -6.20 -8.33 4.49
C GLN A 235 -7.21 -7.28 4.03
N GLN A 236 -8.03 -7.64 3.04
CA GLN A 236 -9.13 -6.84 2.51
C GLN A 236 -10.47 -7.44 2.90
N LEU A 237 -10.90 -8.53 2.23
CA LEU A 237 -12.17 -9.20 2.51
C LEU A 237 -12.18 -9.91 3.88
N ASP A 238 -11.01 -10.33 4.35
CA ASP A 238 -10.83 -10.98 5.65
C ASP A 238 -10.31 -10.01 6.72
N ARG A 239 -10.34 -8.71 6.44
CA ARG A 239 -9.97 -7.69 7.42
C ARG A 239 -10.96 -7.70 8.59
N GLY A 240 -10.44 -7.55 9.81
CA GLY A 240 -11.26 -7.45 11.01
C GLY A 240 -12.25 -6.28 10.91
N SER A 241 -13.53 -6.56 11.16
CA SER A 241 -14.59 -5.56 11.18
C SER A 241 -15.02 -5.29 12.61
N TYR A 242 -14.73 -4.09 13.12
CA TYR A 242 -14.99 -3.73 14.52
C TYR A 242 -15.93 -2.53 14.62
N ARG A 243 -16.58 -2.42 15.78
CA ARG A 243 -17.44 -1.29 16.12
C ARG A 243 -17.16 -0.85 17.55
N LEU A 244 -17.21 0.47 17.75
CA LEU A 244 -17.30 1.05 19.09
C LEU A 244 -18.65 0.68 19.70
N ALA A 245 -18.64 0.28 20.97
CA ALA A 245 -19.84 0.16 21.78
C ALA A 245 -20.46 1.54 22.05
N ASP A 246 -21.74 1.58 22.39
CA ASP A 246 -22.47 2.84 22.57
C ASP A 246 -21.85 3.73 23.66
N ASN A 247 -21.36 3.12 24.74
CA ASN A 247 -20.66 3.83 25.82
C ASN A 247 -19.28 4.35 25.40
N GLU A 248 -18.60 3.69 24.46
CA GLU A 248 -17.28 4.08 23.96
C GLU A 248 -17.36 5.29 23.03
N ARG A 249 -18.45 5.45 22.26
CA ARG A 249 -18.64 6.58 21.35
C ARG A 249 -18.61 7.92 22.08
N SER A 250 -19.25 8.02 23.24
CA SER A 250 -19.27 9.26 24.02
C SER A 250 -18.05 9.41 24.93
N ALA A 251 -17.11 8.45 24.92
CA ALA A 251 -15.92 8.49 25.74
C ALA A 251 -14.83 9.36 25.09
N HIS A 252 -13.98 9.91 25.94
CA HIS A 252 -12.75 10.58 25.55
C HIS A 252 -11.52 9.65 25.59
N GLU A 253 -11.68 8.50 26.25
CA GLU A 253 -10.65 7.50 26.50
C GLU A 253 -11.27 6.11 26.42
N LEU A 254 -10.63 5.20 25.68
CA LEU A 254 -11.00 3.79 25.63
C LEU A 254 -10.13 3.01 26.60
N THR A 255 -10.78 2.38 27.58
CA THR A 255 -10.12 1.52 28.57
C THR A 255 -10.24 0.03 28.26
N ARG A 256 -10.77 -0.33 27.07
CA ARG A 256 -10.96 -1.72 26.62
C ARG A 256 -9.68 -2.57 26.72
N TRP A 257 -8.51 -1.95 26.52
CA TRP A 257 -7.22 -2.63 26.56
C TRP A 257 -6.38 -2.33 27.80
N GLN A 258 -6.92 -1.56 28.75
CA GLN A 258 -6.16 -1.10 29.91
C GLN A 258 -5.55 -2.27 30.68
N GLY A 259 -4.23 -2.22 30.90
CA GLY A 259 -3.45 -3.24 31.58
C GLY A 259 -3.18 -4.51 30.79
N ARG A 260 -3.71 -4.66 29.56
CA ARG A 260 -3.31 -5.77 28.68
C ARG A 260 -1.84 -5.57 28.30
N LEU A 261 -1.06 -6.65 28.40
CA LEU A 261 0.36 -6.65 28.08
C LEU A 261 0.59 -6.91 26.59
N CYS A 262 1.44 -6.11 25.96
CA CYS A 262 1.88 -6.30 24.58
C CYS A 262 3.39 -6.11 24.47
N GLN A 263 4.01 -6.67 23.43
CA GLN A 263 5.45 -6.57 23.22
C GLN A 263 5.84 -5.15 22.77
N ALA A 264 6.91 -4.60 23.35
CA ALA A 264 7.48 -3.31 22.96
C ALA A 264 7.72 -3.21 21.45
N GLY A 265 8.19 -4.29 20.83
CA GLY A 265 8.40 -4.39 19.39
C GLY A 265 7.14 -4.27 18.53
N ARG A 266 5.98 -4.67 19.06
CA ARG A 266 4.68 -4.53 18.38
C ARG A 266 4.15 -3.11 18.47
N ILE A 267 4.36 -2.43 19.60
CA ILE A 267 4.00 -1.02 19.78
C ILE A 267 4.73 -0.17 18.73
N VAL A 268 6.08 -0.28 18.64
CA VAL A 268 6.82 0.44 17.59
C VAL A 268 6.50 -0.08 16.17
N GLY A 269 6.07 -1.33 16.05
CA GLY A 269 5.59 -1.90 14.79
C GLY A 269 4.39 -1.17 14.18
N LEU A 270 3.61 -0.44 14.99
CA LEU A 270 2.49 0.39 14.53
C LEU A 270 2.92 1.52 13.57
N GLU A 271 4.21 1.86 13.50
CA GLU A 271 4.74 2.81 12.49
C GLU A 271 4.41 2.38 11.05
N ARG A 272 4.37 1.07 10.80
CA ARG A 272 3.99 0.52 9.48
C ARG A 272 2.51 0.75 9.14
N ARG A 273 1.69 1.05 10.16
CA ARG A 273 0.25 1.36 10.06
C ARG A 273 -0.02 2.87 10.13
N GLY A 274 1.03 3.69 10.03
CA GLY A 274 0.93 5.16 10.00
C GLY A 274 0.93 5.82 11.38
N TRP A 275 1.24 5.09 12.45
CA TRP A 275 1.46 5.69 13.76
C TRP A 275 2.86 6.31 13.84
N GLN A 276 3.04 7.29 14.71
CA GLN A 276 4.28 8.00 14.97
C GLN A 276 4.61 7.88 16.45
N ARG A 277 5.89 7.66 16.77
CA ARG A 277 6.33 7.64 18.17
C ARG A 277 6.28 9.05 18.75
N LEU A 278 5.78 9.16 19.97
CA LEU A 278 5.97 10.31 20.82
C LEU A 278 7.10 9.98 21.80
N GLU A 279 8.22 10.67 21.63
CA GLU A 279 9.45 10.40 22.37
C GLU A 279 9.91 11.62 23.18
N GLU A 280 10.37 11.37 24.40
CA GLU A 280 11.04 12.37 25.23
C GLU A 280 12.33 11.75 25.80
N SER A 281 13.46 12.44 25.62
CA SER A 281 14.77 11.98 26.09
C SER A 281 15.14 10.53 25.69
N GLY A 282 14.69 10.09 24.51
CA GLY A 282 14.94 8.73 23.99
C GLY A 282 14.02 7.64 24.52
N SER A 283 12.99 8.00 25.30
CA SER A 283 11.92 7.10 25.75
C SER A 283 10.64 7.36 24.96
N VAL A 284 10.04 6.31 24.40
CA VAL A 284 8.71 6.33 23.80
C VAL A 284 7.69 6.29 24.95
N TYR A 285 6.82 7.28 25.04
CA TYR A 285 5.75 7.32 26.06
C TYR A 285 4.35 7.12 25.45
N ALA A 286 4.20 7.31 24.14
CA ALA A 286 2.95 7.08 23.43
C ALA A 286 3.19 6.89 21.92
N MET A 287 2.19 6.36 21.23
CA MET A 287 2.10 6.35 19.78
C MET A 287 0.94 7.25 19.32
N ARG A 288 1.12 8.04 18.27
CA ARG A 288 0.10 8.94 17.71
C ARG A 288 -0.22 8.63 16.26
N LYS A 289 -1.50 8.68 15.87
CA LYS A 289 -1.95 8.61 14.47
C LYS A 289 -2.90 9.75 14.16
N SER A 290 -2.55 10.60 13.21
CA SER A 290 -3.43 11.71 12.79
C SER A 290 -4.53 11.22 11.85
N THR A 291 -5.74 11.71 12.08
CA THR A 291 -6.92 11.44 11.24
C THR A 291 -7.62 12.76 10.89
N PRO A 292 -8.52 12.78 9.89
CA PRO A 292 -9.34 13.96 9.60
C PRO A 292 -10.21 14.44 10.78
N TYR A 293 -10.43 13.60 11.79
CA TYR A 293 -11.31 13.87 12.94
C TYR A 293 -10.55 14.27 14.21
N GLY A 294 -9.22 14.16 14.21
CA GLY A 294 -8.38 14.35 15.40
C GLY A 294 -7.19 13.40 15.43
N ASP A 295 -6.31 13.60 16.40
CA ASP A 295 -5.18 12.71 16.67
C ASP A 295 -5.63 11.57 17.59
N LEU A 296 -5.29 10.34 17.22
CA LEU A 296 -5.45 9.14 18.06
C LEU A 296 -4.15 8.91 18.81
N GLU A 297 -4.21 8.69 20.12
CA GLU A 297 -3.03 8.41 20.95
C GLU A 297 -3.20 7.10 21.70
N LEU A 298 -2.19 6.23 21.60
CA LEU A 298 -2.03 5.03 22.40
C LEU A 298 -0.96 5.32 23.46
N GLU A 299 -1.36 5.41 24.72
CA GLU A 299 -0.46 5.57 25.85
C GLU A 299 0.00 4.21 26.36
N THR A 300 1.29 4.11 26.67
CA THR A 300 1.92 2.92 27.23
C THR A 300 2.86 3.34 28.34
N GLU A 301 3.26 2.39 29.19
CA GLU A 301 4.38 2.63 30.10
C GLU A 301 5.62 3.08 29.28
N PRO A 302 6.29 4.18 29.67
CA PRO A 302 7.43 4.69 28.92
C PRO A 302 8.56 3.66 28.80
N PHE A 303 9.13 3.52 27.60
CA PHE A 303 10.17 2.53 27.34
C PHE A 303 11.22 3.04 26.36
N SER A 304 12.44 2.46 26.40
CA SER A 304 13.52 2.83 25.48
C SER A 304 14.15 1.62 24.81
N LEU A 305 14.11 1.60 23.48
CA LEU A 305 14.79 0.60 22.66
C LEU A 305 16.25 0.97 22.33
N ILE A 306 16.66 2.22 22.56
CA ILE A 306 17.96 2.76 22.15
C ILE A 306 19.05 2.38 23.15
N TYR A 307 18.74 2.41 24.44
CA TYR A 307 19.70 2.16 25.51
C TYR A 307 19.76 0.69 25.95
N GLY A 308 18.98 -0.18 25.30
CA GLY A 308 18.89 -1.60 25.67
C GLY A 308 18.19 -1.84 27.02
N GLU A 309 17.55 -0.81 27.59
CA GLU A 309 16.74 -0.92 28.80
C GLU A 309 15.46 -1.75 28.55
N THR A 310 14.90 -1.65 27.35
CA THR A 310 13.76 -2.45 26.91
C THR A 310 14.11 -3.24 25.66
N GLY A 311 13.99 -4.55 25.73
CA GLY A 311 14.05 -5.44 24.58
C GLY A 311 12.74 -5.43 23.78
N TYR A 312 12.81 -5.73 22.49
CA TYR A 312 11.62 -5.82 21.62
C TYR A 312 10.58 -6.84 22.12
N GLY A 313 11.00 -7.85 22.89
CA GLY A 313 10.12 -8.87 23.45
C GLY A 313 9.57 -8.55 24.83
N ASP A 314 9.99 -7.45 25.45
CA ASP A 314 9.52 -7.06 26.78
C ASP A 314 8.06 -6.64 26.72
N LEU A 315 7.33 -6.98 27.77
CA LEU A 315 5.89 -6.77 27.87
C LEU A 315 5.61 -5.45 28.58
N LEU A 316 4.85 -4.59 27.91
CA LEU A 316 4.42 -3.29 28.41
C LEU A 316 2.89 -3.26 28.49
N PRO A 317 2.31 -2.66 29.55
CA PRO A 317 0.87 -2.47 29.64
C PRO A 317 0.43 -1.36 28.68
N VAL A 318 -0.71 -1.57 28.02
CA VAL A 318 -1.48 -0.48 27.43
C VAL A 318 -2.13 0.31 28.57
N GLU A 319 -1.87 1.61 28.63
CA GLU A 319 -2.47 2.47 29.66
C GLU A 319 -3.85 2.95 29.22
N SER A 320 -3.92 3.53 28.01
CA SER A 320 -5.16 4.07 27.47
C SER A 320 -5.07 4.32 25.96
N VAL A 321 -6.24 4.55 25.34
CA VAL A 321 -6.34 5.09 23.98
C VAL A 321 -7.22 6.33 23.99
N LYS A 322 -6.73 7.47 23.52
CA LYS A 322 -7.38 8.78 23.61
C LYS A 322 -7.54 9.45 22.25
N MET A 323 -8.47 10.40 22.19
CA MET A 323 -8.59 11.36 21.08
C MET A 323 -8.17 12.75 21.55
N THR A 324 -7.26 13.37 20.79
CA THR A 324 -6.76 14.72 21.06
C THR A 324 -7.00 15.63 19.85
N SER A 325 -7.15 16.93 20.11
CA SER A 325 -7.27 17.91 19.04
C SER A 325 -5.92 18.03 18.29
N PRO A 326 -5.93 18.20 16.96
CA PRO A 326 -4.70 18.29 16.18
C PRO A 326 -3.76 19.39 16.71
N GLY A 327 -2.51 19.03 16.99
CA GLY A 327 -1.49 19.99 17.40
C GLY A 327 -1.47 20.38 18.88
N GLU A 328 -2.37 19.86 19.72
CA GLU A 328 -2.25 20.00 21.17
C GLU A 328 -1.19 19.01 21.70
N ARG A 329 0.03 19.50 21.94
CA ARG A 329 1.11 18.71 22.57
C ARG A 329 1.04 18.66 24.10
N TYR A 330 0.20 19.49 24.73
CA TYR A 330 0.24 19.74 26.18
C TYR A 330 -1.14 19.92 26.84
N SER A 331 -2.26 19.67 26.15
CA SER A 331 -3.57 19.80 26.80
C SER A 331 -3.82 18.54 27.64
N THR A 332 -4.09 18.73 28.93
CA THR A 332 -4.33 17.66 29.90
C THR A 332 -5.79 17.17 29.89
N GLN A 333 -6.60 17.62 28.92
CA GLN A 333 -8.00 17.24 28.80
C GLN A 333 -8.33 16.85 27.36
N PRO A 334 -8.65 15.57 27.08
CA PRO A 334 -9.11 15.17 25.77
C PRO A 334 -10.41 15.92 25.43
N SER A 335 -10.37 16.73 24.37
CA SER A 335 -11.47 17.60 23.95
C SER A 335 -12.43 16.92 22.97
N LEU A 336 -12.04 15.78 22.40
CA LEU A 336 -12.80 15.04 21.38
C LEU A 336 -13.28 13.70 21.94
N THR A 337 -14.44 13.24 21.47
CA THR A 337 -14.95 11.90 21.77
C THR A 337 -14.89 11.02 20.52
N PHE A 338 -14.87 9.71 20.72
CA PHE A 338 -14.84 8.73 19.62
C PHE A 338 -16.08 8.76 18.72
N SER A 339 -17.13 9.50 19.09
CA SER A 339 -18.31 9.74 18.27
C SER A 339 -18.00 10.55 17.00
N ALA A 340 -16.86 11.27 16.97
CA ALA A 340 -16.40 12.00 15.79
C ALA A 340 -15.85 11.09 14.69
N LEU A 341 -15.41 9.87 15.01
CA LEU A 341 -14.84 8.96 14.02
C LEU A 341 -15.94 8.35 13.13
N ASP A 342 -15.67 8.27 11.83
CA ASP A 342 -16.46 7.42 10.95
C ASP A 342 -16.24 5.93 11.29
N ALA A 343 -17.11 5.07 10.73
CA ALA A 343 -17.11 3.64 11.03
C ALA A 343 -15.81 2.92 10.61
N ILE A 344 -15.18 3.33 9.51
CA ILE A 344 -13.93 2.75 9.01
C ILE A 344 -12.79 3.19 9.91
N THR A 345 -12.65 4.50 10.18
CA THR A 345 -11.59 5.01 11.06
C THR A 345 -11.67 4.39 12.46
N ALA A 346 -12.87 4.24 13.01
CA ALA A 346 -13.08 3.58 14.31
C ALA A 346 -12.73 2.07 14.27
N SER A 347 -13.10 1.37 13.20
CA SER A 347 -12.76 -0.04 13.03
C SER A 347 -11.26 -0.25 12.89
N GLU A 348 -10.60 0.61 12.12
CA GLU A 348 -9.15 0.55 11.89
C GLU A 348 -8.35 0.91 13.14
N LEU A 349 -8.83 1.85 13.96
CA LEU A 349 -8.27 2.07 15.29
C LEU A 349 -8.31 0.78 16.12
N ILE A 350 -9.49 0.16 16.25
CA ILE A 350 -9.64 -1.07 17.03
C ILE A 350 -8.76 -2.19 16.47
N ASN A 351 -8.71 -2.35 15.14
CA ASN A 351 -7.89 -3.33 14.45
C ASN A 351 -6.38 -3.12 14.72
N ASP A 352 -5.91 -1.86 14.70
CA ASP A 352 -4.53 -1.52 15.01
C ASP A 352 -4.17 -1.91 16.44
N ILE A 353 -5.03 -1.60 17.42
CA ILE A 353 -4.77 -1.92 18.83
C ILE A 353 -4.90 -3.42 19.13
N GLU A 354 -5.88 -4.12 18.55
CA GLU A 354 -5.99 -5.58 18.73
C GLU A 354 -4.75 -6.32 18.18
N SER A 355 -4.15 -5.82 17.08
CA SER A 355 -2.94 -6.44 16.50
C SER A 355 -1.72 -6.47 17.43
N LEU A 356 -1.73 -5.66 18.50
CA LEU A 356 -0.70 -5.70 19.53
C LEU A 356 -0.70 -7.02 20.33
N PHE A 357 -1.80 -7.79 20.29
CA PHE A 357 -2.03 -8.95 21.14
C PHE A 357 -2.12 -10.30 20.40
N ASP A 358 -2.09 -10.29 19.06
CA ASP A 358 -2.32 -11.49 18.21
C ASP A 358 -1.18 -12.51 18.14
#